data_AF-A0A8I2BVL3-F1
#
_entry.id   AF-A0A8I2BVL3-F1
#
_cell.length_a   1.000
_cell.length_b   1.000
_cell.length_c   1.000
_cell.angle_alpha   90.00
_cell.angle_beta   90.00
_cell.angle_gamma   90.00
#
_symmetry.space_group_name_H-M   'P 1'
#
loop_
_entity.id
_entity.type
_entity.pdbx_description
1 polymer ?
#
loop_
_entity_poly.entity_id
_entity_poly.type
_entity_poly.pdbx_seq_one_letter_code
_entity_poly.pdbx_strand_id
1 'polypeptide(L)'
;MAIYHANVKTFSRAKGHSSIAAAAYRAGLLLEDALTGLRHDYRRRDGVVETRCIAPEDAPDWALVPAELWPAAEAAERRKDSTVAREFEFALPHELDDPTSPRP
;
A
#
# COMPACT_ATOMS: atom_id res chain seq x y z
N MET A 1 -6.18 -9.34 25.04
CA MET A 1 -7.59 -9.04 24.75
C MET A 1 -7.63 -8.34 23.41
N ALA A 2 -8.20 -9.00 22.39
CA ALA A 2 -8.28 -8.44 21.04
C ALA A 2 -9.21 -7.23 21.02
N ILE A 3 -8.71 -6.09 20.53
CA ILE A 3 -9.51 -4.90 20.25
C ILE A 3 -9.91 -4.99 18.78
N TYR A 4 -11.21 -5.02 18.50
CA TYR A 4 -11.72 -4.98 17.13
C TYR A 4 -11.52 -3.58 16.55
N HIS A 5 -10.78 -3.50 15.45
CA HIS A 5 -10.68 -2.31 14.61
C HIS A 5 -10.60 -2.75 13.15
N ALA A 6 -11.55 -2.26 12.35
CA ALA A 6 -11.58 -2.46 10.91
C ALA A 6 -12.04 -1.17 10.24
N ASN A 7 -11.29 -0.68 9.26
CA ASN A 7 -11.62 0.54 8.55
C ASN A 7 -11.35 0.41 7.05
N VAL A 8 -12.23 0.99 6.24
CA VAL A 8 -12.08 1.04 4.78
C VAL A 8 -12.05 2.49 4.33
N LYS A 9 -10.98 2.88 3.61
CA LYS A 9 -10.76 4.24 3.12
C LYS A 9 -10.62 4.24 1.61
N THR A 10 -11.14 5.27 0.95
CA THR A 10 -10.94 5.48 -0.49
C THR A 10 -9.84 6.49 -0.73
N PHE A 11 -8.99 6.20 -1.71
CA PHE A 11 -7.99 7.13 -2.23
C PHE A 11 -8.53 7.76 -3.50
N SER A 12 -8.82 9.06 -3.47
CA SER A 12 -9.40 9.80 -4.60
C SER A 12 -8.58 11.03 -4.93
N ARG A 13 -8.41 11.25 -6.23
CA ARG A 13 -7.68 12.41 -6.78
C ARG A 13 -8.30 13.75 -6.39
N ALA A 14 -9.63 13.81 -6.25
CA ALA A 14 -10.32 15.03 -5.82
C ALA A 14 -9.91 15.48 -4.41
N LYS A 15 -9.41 14.56 -3.57
CA LYS A 15 -8.91 14.84 -2.23
C LYS A 15 -7.38 15.03 -2.19
N GLY A 16 -6.73 15.08 -3.36
CA GLY A 16 -5.27 15.15 -3.46
C GLY A 16 -4.56 13.86 -3.01
N HIS A 17 -5.27 12.73 -2.98
CA HIS A 17 -4.66 11.45 -2.62
C HIS A 17 -3.82 10.90 -3.78
N SER A 18 -2.72 10.23 -3.45
CA SER A 18 -1.88 9.47 -4.36
C SER A 18 -1.76 8.03 -3.87
N SER A 19 -2.10 7.08 -4.72
CA SER A 19 -1.97 5.64 -4.42
C SER A 19 -0.50 5.23 -4.29
N ILE A 20 0.39 5.83 -5.08
CA ILE A 20 1.85 5.63 -5.00
C ILE A 20 2.37 6.08 -3.63
N ALA A 21 2.00 7.30 -3.20
CA ALA A 21 2.42 7.83 -1.90
C ALA A 21 1.90 6.97 -0.74
N ALA A 22 0.63 6.57 -0.81
CA ALA A 22 0.00 5.72 0.19
C ALA A 22 0.69 4.37 0.29
N ALA A 23 0.91 3.70 -0.84
CA ALA A 23 1.58 2.40 -0.89
C ALA A 23 3.01 2.47 -0.35
N ALA A 24 3.79 3.47 -0.79
CA ALA A 24 5.15 3.67 -0.30
C ALA A 24 5.16 3.83 1.23
N TYR A 25 4.25 4.63 1.78
CA TYR A 25 4.14 4.84 3.23
C TYR A 25 3.76 3.55 3.96
N ARG A 26 2.74 2.81 3.51
CA ARG A 26 2.26 1.59 4.18
C ARG A 26 3.29 0.47 4.16
N ALA A 27 3.99 0.32 3.04
CA ALA A 27 4.96 -0.73 2.82
C ALA A 27 6.40 -0.37 3.23
N GLY A 28 6.66 0.88 3.62
CA GLY A 28 8.03 1.32 3.94
C GLY A 28 8.96 1.27 2.74
N LEU A 29 8.47 1.65 1.56
CA LEU A 29 9.21 1.56 0.29
C LEU A 29 9.66 2.94 -0.20
N LEU A 30 10.56 2.93 -1.18
CA LEU A 30 10.80 4.07 -2.07
C LEU A 30 10.05 3.83 -3.37
N LEU A 31 9.02 4.63 -3.65
CA LEU A 31 8.32 4.63 -4.94
C LEU A 31 8.44 5.99 -5.61
N GLU A 32 8.53 5.98 -6.93
CA GLU A 32 8.63 7.18 -7.75
C GLU A 32 7.41 7.24 -8.68
N ASP A 33 6.76 8.40 -8.71
CA ASP A 33 5.74 8.69 -9.70
C ASP A 33 6.43 9.10 -11.01
N ALA A 34 6.39 8.23 -12.02
CA ALA A 34 7.01 8.48 -13.32
C ALA A 34 6.40 9.67 -14.07
N LEU A 35 5.16 10.08 -13.77
CA LEU A 35 4.51 11.20 -14.43
C LEU A 35 4.95 12.54 -13.84
N THR A 36 5.08 12.62 -12.52
CA THR A 36 5.41 13.86 -11.81
C THR A 36 6.89 13.97 -11.40
N GLY A 37 7.63 12.86 -11.44
CA GLY A 37 8.98 12.73 -10.91
C GLY A 37 9.06 12.74 -9.38
N LEU A 38 7.91 12.72 -8.69
CA LEU A 38 7.86 12.80 -7.24
C LEU A 38 8.31 11.48 -6.60
N ARG A 39 9.29 11.56 -5.70
CA ARG A 39 9.81 10.42 -4.94
C ARG A 39 9.24 10.36 -3.54
N HIS A 40 8.66 9.22 -3.20
CA HIS A 40 8.12 8.91 -1.88
C HIS A 40 9.04 7.89 -1.19
N ASP A 41 10.00 8.37 -0.39
CA ASP A 41 10.95 7.52 0.34
C ASP A 41 10.52 7.30 1.80
N TYR A 42 9.98 6.12 2.09
CA TYR A 42 9.57 5.71 3.44
C TYR A 42 10.36 4.51 3.96
N ARG A 43 11.54 4.23 3.40
CA ARG A 43 12.40 3.10 3.81
C ARG A 43 12.90 3.18 5.25
N ARG A 44 12.79 4.36 5.87
CA ARG A 44 13.14 4.59 7.29
C ARG A 44 11.96 4.34 8.25
N ARG A 45 10.84 3.80 7.76
CA ARG A 45 9.66 3.56 8.57
C ARG A 45 9.83 2.28 9.38
N ASP A 46 9.80 2.41 10.69
CA ASP A 46 9.76 1.28 11.61
C ASP A 46 8.35 0.68 11.71
N GLY A 47 8.26 -0.59 12.11
CA GLY A 47 7.00 -1.29 12.36
C GLY A 47 6.35 -1.95 11.14
N VAL A 48 7.00 -1.96 9.98
CA VAL A 48 6.60 -2.81 8.85
C VAL A 48 7.23 -4.20 9.05
N VAL A 49 6.42 -5.16 9.48
CA VAL A 49 6.87 -6.54 9.71
C VAL A 49 7.01 -7.30 8.39
N GLU A 50 6.03 -7.16 7.49
CA GLU A 50 6.04 -7.77 6.17
C GLU A 50 5.36 -6.85 5.15
N THR A 51 5.80 -6.93 3.90
CA THR A 51 5.11 -6.36 2.73
C THR A 51 4.99 -7.42 1.66
N ARG A 52 3.81 -7.55 1.06
CA ARG A 52 3.56 -8.49 -0.03
C ARG A 52 2.59 -7.89 -1.06
N CYS A 53 2.90 -8.09 -2.34
CA CYS A 53 1.96 -7.88 -3.43
C CYS A 53 1.28 -9.20 -3.78
N ILE A 54 -0.03 -9.12 -4.05
CA ILE A 54 -0.86 -10.27 -4.41
C ILE A 54 -1.63 -9.87 -5.66
N ALA A 55 -1.64 -10.74 -6.65
CA ALA A 55 -2.36 -10.55 -7.90
C ALA A 55 -3.08 -11.85 -8.30
N PRO A 56 -4.13 -11.78 -9.14
CA PRO A 56 -4.75 -12.96 -9.75
C PRO A 56 -3.74 -13.83 -10.51
N GLU A 57 -4.06 -15.12 -10.71
CA GLU A 57 -3.16 -16.08 -11.40
C GLU A 57 -2.82 -15.65 -12.84
N ASP A 58 -3.79 -15.06 -13.55
CA ASP A 58 -3.61 -14.56 -14.93
C ASP A 58 -3.10 -13.11 -14.99
N ALA A 59 -2.68 -12.53 -13.87
CA ALA A 59 -2.16 -11.18 -13.84
C ALA A 59 -0.75 -11.11 -14.43
N PRO A 60 -0.39 -10.01 -15.12
CA PRO A 60 0.96 -9.82 -15.60
C PRO A 60 1.96 -9.69 -14.43
N ASP A 61 3.19 -10.13 -14.63
CA ASP A 61 4.24 -10.15 -13.58
C ASP A 61 4.47 -8.79 -12.91
N TRP A 62 4.32 -7.69 -13.66
CA TRP A 62 4.45 -6.33 -13.14
C TRP A 62 3.43 -5.99 -12.05
N ALA A 63 2.30 -6.70 -11.99
CA ALA A 63 1.30 -6.52 -10.93
C ALA A 63 1.82 -6.93 -9.55
N LEU A 64 2.89 -7.74 -9.49
CA LEU A 64 3.57 -8.11 -8.25
C LEU A 64 4.71 -7.14 -7.88
N VAL A 65 4.98 -6.14 -8.70
CA VAL A 65 6.04 -5.14 -8.49
C VAL A 65 5.39 -3.81 -8.07
N PRO A 66 5.51 -3.37 -6.80
CA PRO A 66 4.87 -2.14 -6.33
C PRO A 66 5.20 -0.90 -7.18
N ALA A 67 6.45 -0.80 -7.65
CA ALA A 67 6.93 0.31 -8.46
C ALA A 67 6.30 0.37 -9.85
N GLU A 68 5.71 -0.72 -10.34
CA GLU A 68 4.99 -0.76 -11.62
C GLU A 68 3.47 -0.75 -11.40
N LEU A 69 2.99 -1.50 -10.40
CA LEU A 69 1.58 -1.61 -10.05
C LEU A 69 0.92 -0.26 -9.76
N TRP A 70 1.51 0.55 -8.87
CA TRP A 70 0.86 1.77 -8.41
C TRP A 70 0.85 2.89 -9.46
N PRO A 71 1.94 3.10 -10.23
CA PRO A 71 1.87 3.99 -11.40
C PRO A 71 0.86 3.53 -12.45
N ALA A 72 0.74 2.22 -12.71
CA ALA A 72 -0.27 1.69 -13.62
C ALA A 72 -1.71 1.93 -13.11
N ALA A 73 -1.94 1.77 -11.80
CA ALA A 73 -3.23 2.06 -11.16
C ALA A 73 -3.59 3.55 -11.27
N GLU A 74 -2.64 4.46 -11.05
CA GLU A 74 -2.84 5.88 -11.32
C GLU A 74 -3.16 6.11 -12.81
N ALA A 75 -2.38 5.57 -13.73
CA ALA A 75 -2.55 5.81 -15.16
C ALA A 75 -3.87 5.27 -15.72
N ALA A 76 -4.41 4.17 -15.15
CA ALA A 76 -5.70 3.59 -15.55
C ALA A 76 -6.86 4.55 -15.29
N GLU A 77 -6.76 5.40 -14.26
CA GLU A 77 -7.78 6.37 -13.91
C GLU A 77 -7.60 7.69 -14.67
N ARG A 78 -8.65 8.13 -15.39
CA ARG A 78 -8.57 9.28 -16.29
C ARG A 78 -9.25 10.55 -15.78
N ARG A 79 -10.09 10.44 -14.75
CA ARG A 79 -10.86 11.58 -14.23
C ARG A 79 -10.19 12.16 -13.00
N LYS A 80 -10.34 13.48 -12.81
CA LYS A 80 -9.76 14.22 -11.68
C LYS A 80 -10.36 13.84 -10.31
N ASP A 81 -11.51 13.17 -10.30
CA ASP A 81 -12.24 12.72 -9.12
C ASP A 81 -12.26 11.19 -8.96
N SER A 82 -11.57 10.46 -9.84
CA SER A 82 -11.44 9.01 -9.78
C SER A 82 -10.94 8.51 -8.41
N THR A 83 -11.45 7.35 -8.01
CA THR A 83 -10.93 6.58 -6.87
C THR A 83 -9.84 5.64 -7.38
N VAL A 84 -8.59 5.94 -7.04
CA VAL A 84 -7.39 5.23 -7.52
C VAL A 84 -7.07 3.98 -6.70
N ALA A 85 -7.49 3.93 -5.44
CA ALA A 85 -7.29 2.77 -4.58
C ALA A 85 -8.32 2.71 -3.44
N ARG A 86 -8.43 1.53 -2.83
CA ARG A 86 -9.15 1.30 -1.57
C ARG A 86 -8.19 0.67 -0.58
N GLU A 87 -8.16 1.21 0.63
CA GLU A 87 -7.38 0.69 1.74
C GLU A 87 -8.31 -0.04 2.71
N PHE A 88 -7.90 -1.24 3.10
CA PHE A 88 -8.54 -2.02 4.14
C PHE A 88 -7.54 -2.15 5.30
N GLU A 89 -7.90 -1.60 6.45
CA GLU A 89 -7.06 -1.55 7.64
C GLU A 89 -7.71 -2.41 8.73
N PHE A 90 -6.98 -3.39 9.26
CA PHE A 90 -7.46 -4.29 10.30
C PHE A 90 -6.45 -4.35 11.45
N ALA A 91 -6.93 -4.34 12.69
CA ALA A 91 -6.09 -4.68 13.83
C ALA A 91 -5.90 -6.20 13.90
N LEU A 92 -4.65 -6.63 14.08
CA LEU A 92 -4.32 -8.02 14.35
C LEU A 92 -4.38 -8.27 15.87
N PRO A 93 -4.92 -9.43 16.32
CA PRO A 93 -4.83 -9.82 17.74
C PRO A 93 -3.37 -9.88 18.18
N HIS A 94 -3.06 -9.31 19.34
CA HIS A 94 -1.70 -9.33 19.89
C HIS A 94 -1.25 -10.74 20.31
N GLU A 95 -2.20 -11.64 20.50
CA GLU A 95 -1.96 -13.04 20.80
C GLU A 95 -1.43 -13.84 19.60
N LEU A 96 -1.36 -13.25 18.40
CA LEU A 96 -0.72 -13.89 17.25
C LEU A 96 0.80 -13.90 17.44
N ASP A 97 1.41 -15.06 17.27
CA ASP A 97 2.86 -15.20 17.31
C ASP A 97 3.51 -14.38 16.19
N ASP A 98 4.49 -13.55 16.55
CA ASP A 98 5.39 -12.95 15.59
C ASP A 98 6.39 -14.03 15.14
N PRO A 99 6.37 -14.49 13.88
CA PRO A 99 7.31 -15.51 13.40
C PRO A 99 8.78 -15.04 13.45
N THR A 100 9.01 -13.75 13.66
CA THR A 100 10.33 -13.09 13.69
C THR A 100 10.77 -12.65 15.09
N SER A 101 9.94 -12.80 16.13
CA SER A 101 10.31 -12.41 17.49
C SER A 101 10.92 -13.59 18.27
N PRO A 102 12.15 -13.47 18.81
CA PRO A 102 12.63 -14.45 19.78
C PRO A 102 11.76 -14.34 21.03
N ARG A 103 11.08 -15.44 21.38
CA ARG A 103 10.35 -15.51 22.66
C ARG A 103 11.30 -15.19 23.82
N PRO A 104 10.84 -14.48 24.86
CA PRO A 104 11.56 -14.37 26.12
C PRO A 104 11.70 -15.74 26.81
#